data_AF-A0A9N8EUW5-F1
#
_entry.id   AF-A0A9N8EUW5-F1
#
_cell.length_a   1.000
_cell.length_b   1.000
_cell.length_c   1.000
_cell.angle_alpha   90.00
_cell.angle_beta   90.00
_cell.angle_gamma   90.00
#
_symmetry.space_group_name_H-M   'P 1'
#
loop_
_entity.id
_entity.type
_entity.pdbx_description
1 polymer ?
#
loop_
_entity_poly.entity_id
_entity_poly.type
_entity_poly.pdbx_seq_one_letter_code
_entity_poly.pdbx_strand_id
1 'polypeptide(L)'
;MLAPRWKHTPMLSLVAPLLLALVYTLLFVSELFLIPKGPDEAPPDFLTLTGVMTVFADPTNALGCWVHYCAYDPLIGRWMVMDSIERGASIKFHILVMLPLLTMALLMGPMGWLAYMVVAAPLLSMSGTDAKKKVG
;
A
#
# COMPACT_ATOMS: atom_id res chain seq x y z
N MET A 1 -9.50 6.74 -10.41
CA MET A 1 -9.84 5.69 -11.40
C MET A 1 -11.20 6.00 -12.01
N LEU A 2 -11.25 6.50 -13.25
CA LEU A 2 -12.49 6.96 -13.89
C LEU A 2 -13.32 5.83 -14.52
N ALA A 3 -12.78 4.61 -14.65
CA ALA A 3 -13.48 3.45 -15.21
C ALA A 3 -13.12 2.15 -14.46
N PRO A 4 -13.78 1.83 -13.33
CA PRO A 4 -13.43 0.69 -12.48
C PRO A 4 -13.75 -0.69 -13.09
N ARG A 5 -14.53 -0.75 -14.18
CA ARG A 5 -14.97 -2.02 -14.81
C ARG A 5 -14.20 -2.40 -16.08
N TRP A 6 -13.13 -1.68 -16.41
CA TRP A 6 -12.36 -2.00 -17.61
C TRP A 6 -11.44 -3.20 -17.37
N LYS A 7 -11.32 -4.11 -18.35
CA LYS A 7 -10.55 -5.36 -18.20
C LYS A 7 -9.04 -5.14 -17.99
N HIS A 8 -8.50 -3.99 -18.38
CA HIS A 8 -7.05 -3.72 -18.36
C HIS A 8 -6.56 -2.86 -17.17
N THR A 9 -7.45 -2.14 -16.48
CA THR A 9 -7.12 -1.40 -15.23
C THR A 9 -6.51 -2.25 -14.12
N PRO A 10 -6.96 -3.50 -13.86
CA PRO A 10 -6.35 -4.33 -12.81
C PRO A 10 -4.95 -4.84 -13.16
N MET A 11 -4.60 -4.95 -14.44
CA MET A 11 -3.25 -5.33 -14.89
C MET A 11 -2.31 -4.14 -14.84
N LEU A 12 -2.73 -2.97 -15.34
CA LEU A 12 -1.88 -1.77 -15.38
C LEU A 12 -1.52 -1.27 -13.98
N SER A 13 -2.43 -1.42 -13.00
CA SER A 13 -2.18 -1.08 -11.60
C SER A 13 -1.14 -1.97 -10.91
N LEU A 14 -0.79 -3.14 -11.48
CA LEU A 14 0.24 -4.02 -10.95
C LEU A 14 1.63 -3.72 -11.53
N VAL A 15 1.71 -3.12 -12.71
CA VAL A 15 3.01 -2.89 -13.40
C VAL A 15 3.93 -2.01 -12.55
N ALA A 16 3.44 -0.87 -12.07
CA ALA A 16 4.23 0.04 -11.26
C ALA A 16 4.72 -0.58 -9.93
N PRO A 17 3.87 -1.18 -9.08
CA PRO A 17 4.34 -1.81 -7.85
C PRO A 17 5.23 -3.03 -8.09
N LEU A 18 5.03 -3.80 -9.17
CA LEU A 18 5.92 -4.91 -9.52
C LEU A 18 7.32 -4.43 -9.90
N LEU A 19 7.41 -3.36 -10.70
CA LEU A 19 8.70 -2.75 -11.04
C LEU A 19 9.40 -2.18 -9.80
N LEU A 20 8.67 -1.49 -8.93
CA LEU A 20 9.23 -0.97 -7.67
C LEU A 20 9.66 -2.09 -6.72
N ALA A 21 8.88 -3.17 -6.62
CA ALA A 21 9.25 -4.34 -5.83
C ALA A 21 10.51 -5.03 -6.39
N LEU A 22 10.67 -5.09 -7.71
CA LEU A 22 11.89 -5.61 -8.33
C LEU A 22 13.09 -4.73 -8.00
N VAL A 23 12.97 -3.40 -8.14
CA VAL A 23 14.02 -2.45 -7.78
C VAL A 23 14.40 -2.58 -6.31
N TYR A 24 13.40 -2.62 -5.41
CA TYR A 24 13.63 -2.84 -3.98
C TYR A 24 14.38 -4.14 -3.71
N THR A 25 13.97 -5.23 -4.36
CA THR A 25 14.62 -6.55 -4.19
C THR A 25 16.08 -6.50 -4.62
N LEU A 26 16.38 -5.85 -5.76
CA LEU A 26 17.75 -5.71 -6.23
C LEU A 26 18.61 -4.89 -5.26
N LEU A 27 18.09 -3.76 -4.75
CA LEU A 27 18.76 -2.93 -3.75
C LEU A 27 19.04 -3.72 -2.46
N PHE A 28 18.04 -4.45 -1.96
CA PHE A 28 18.17 -5.23 -0.74
C PHE A 28 19.18 -6.38 -0.89
N VAL A 29 19.16 -7.08 -2.03
CA VAL A 29 20.13 -8.15 -2.33
C VAL A 29 21.54 -7.59 -2.50
N SER A 30 21.71 -6.41 -3.12
CA SER A 30 23.03 -5.79 -3.23
C SER A 30 23.62 -5.40 -1.88
N GLU A 31 22.80 -4.84 -1.00
CA GLU A 31 23.21 -4.50 0.38
C GLU A 31 23.59 -5.74 1.20
N LEU A 32 22.91 -6.86 0.96
CA LEU A 32 23.13 -8.07 1.74
C LEU A 32 24.35 -8.88 1.26
N PHE A 33 24.65 -8.87 -0.05
CA PHE A 33 25.63 -9.81 -0.63
C PHE A 33 26.74 -9.17 -1.47
N LEU A 34 26.55 -7.96 -1.99
CA LEU A 34 27.48 -7.37 -2.96
C LEU A 34 28.33 -6.24 -2.37
N ILE A 35 27.85 -5.57 -1.32
CA ILE A 35 28.56 -4.49 -0.66
C ILE A 35 29.36 -5.07 0.52
N PRO A 36 30.71 -5.00 0.49
CA PRO A 36 31.54 -5.48 1.59
C PRO A 36 31.31 -4.62 2.84
N LYS A 37 30.85 -5.25 3.92
CA LYS A 37 30.66 -4.59 5.21
C LYS A 37 32.00 -4.46 5.93
N GLY A 38 32.27 -3.28 6.51
CA GLY A 38 33.44 -3.07 7.34
C GLY A 38 33.45 -3.98 8.59
N PRO A 39 34.62 -4.26 9.18
CA PRO A 39 34.73 -5.10 10.39
C PRO A 39 33.99 -4.51 11.61
N ASP A 40 33.68 -3.20 11.59
CA ASP A 40 32.96 -2.48 12.64
C ASP A 40 31.47 -2.25 12.33
N GLU A 41 30.96 -2.78 11.21
CA GLU A 41 29.53 -2.67 10.89
C GLU A 41 28.71 -3.63 11.75
N ALA A 42 28.10 -3.07 12.80
CA ALA A 42 27.12 -3.78 13.60
C ALA A 42 25.89 -4.16 12.73
N PRO A 43 25.28 -5.33 12.96
CA PRO A 43 24.05 -5.69 12.27
C PRO A 43 22.93 -4.67 12.57
N PRO A 44 22.03 -4.40 11.60
CA PRO A 44 20.96 -3.44 11.81
C PRO A 44 20.04 -3.90 12.95
N ASP A 45 19.85 -3.03 13.94
CA ASP A 45 18.96 -3.25 15.08
C ASP A 45 17.62 -2.55 14.84
N PHE A 46 16.56 -3.33 14.61
CA PHE A 46 15.20 -2.83 14.43
C PHE A 46 14.34 -2.93 15.69
N LEU A 47 14.88 -3.44 16.80
CA LEU A 47 14.15 -3.61 18.06
C LEU A 47 14.22 -2.36 18.95
N THR A 48 15.23 -1.51 18.73
CA THR A 48 15.38 -0.23 19.44
C THR A 48 15.22 0.96 18.51
N LEU A 49 14.66 2.07 19.02
CA LEU A 49 14.53 3.31 18.25
C LEU A 49 15.92 3.83 17.81
N THR A 50 16.91 3.73 18.70
CA THR A 50 18.29 4.12 18.40
C THR A 50 18.87 3.30 17.25
N GLY A 51 18.69 1.98 17.26
CA GLY A 51 19.11 1.10 16.18
C GLY A 51 18.46 1.49 14.85
N VAL A 52 17.14 1.71 14.84
CA VAL A 52 16.42 2.17 13.64
C VAL A 52 16.98 3.50 13.15
N MET A 53 17.20 4.47 14.04
CA MET A 53 17.78 5.76 13.67
C MET A 53 19.17 5.63 13.05
N THR A 54 20.00 4.71 13.54
CA THR A 54 21.32 4.47 12.94
C THR A 54 21.23 3.87 11.53
N VAL A 55 20.28 2.96 11.30
CA VAL A 55 20.04 2.38 9.97
C VAL A 55 19.57 3.45 8.99
N PHE A 56 18.64 4.32 9.42
CA PHE A 56 18.11 5.40 8.59
C PHE A 56 19.08 6.58 8.39
N ALA A 57 20.19 6.64 9.15
CA ALA A 57 21.21 7.66 8.95
C ALA A 57 22.01 7.44 7.65
N ASP A 58 22.08 6.20 7.16
CA ASP A 58 22.68 5.88 5.87
C ASP A 58 21.71 6.23 4.73
N PRO A 59 22.10 7.11 3.78
CA PRO A 59 21.28 7.45 2.62
C PRO A 59 20.84 6.24 1.77
N THR A 60 21.64 5.18 1.71
CA THR A 60 21.36 3.99 0.90
C THR A 60 20.25 3.15 1.53
N ASN A 61 20.31 2.96 2.85
CA ASN A 61 19.24 2.33 3.61
C ASN A 61 17.95 3.17 3.57
N ALA A 62 18.06 4.49 3.70
CA ALA A 62 16.92 5.41 3.59
C ALA A 62 16.25 5.32 2.20
N LEU A 63 17.04 5.22 1.12
CA LEU A 63 16.54 4.98 -0.23
C LEU A 63 15.81 3.63 -0.33
N GLY A 64 16.40 2.57 0.24
CA GLY A 64 15.75 1.24 0.31
C GLY A 64 14.38 1.31 0.98
N CYS A 65 14.29 1.99 2.13
CA CYS A 65 13.03 2.22 2.83
C CYS A 65 12.04 3.08 2.03
N TRP A 66 12.52 4.11 1.33
CA TRP A 66 11.67 4.92 0.46
C TRP A 66 11.04 4.09 -0.65
N VAL A 67 11.84 3.30 -1.37
CA VAL A 67 11.35 2.43 -2.45
C VAL A 67 10.39 1.37 -1.90
N HIS A 68 10.64 0.87 -0.69
CA HIS A 68 9.72 -0.02 0.00
C HIS A 68 8.33 0.60 0.17
N TYR A 69 8.24 1.83 0.70
CA TYR A 69 6.97 2.54 0.84
C TYR A 69 6.30 2.79 -0.51
N CYS A 70 7.06 3.26 -1.50
CA CYS A 70 6.55 3.47 -2.86
C CYS A 70 6.01 2.19 -3.52
N ALA A 71 6.59 1.02 -3.22
CA ALA A 71 6.10 -0.26 -3.71
C ALA A 71 4.84 -0.72 -2.97
N TYR A 72 4.78 -0.48 -1.65
CA TYR A 72 3.71 -0.93 -0.77
C TYR A 72 2.43 -0.11 -0.91
N ASP A 73 2.51 1.22 -1.03
CA ASP A 73 1.33 2.09 -1.07
C ASP A 73 0.40 1.79 -2.26
N PRO A 74 0.89 1.56 -3.50
CA PRO A 74 0.03 1.17 -4.61
C PRO A 74 -0.57 -0.23 -4.44
N LEU A 75 0.12 -1.15 -3.75
CA LEU A 75 -0.42 -2.50 -3.46
C LEU A 75 -1.59 -2.42 -2.48
N ILE A 76 -1.45 -1.65 -1.41
CA ILE A 76 -2.54 -1.41 -0.45
C ILE A 76 -3.68 -0.63 -1.09
N GLY A 77 -3.38 0.43 -1.86
CA GLY A 77 -4.39 1.18 -2.58
C GLY A 77 -5.16 0.30 -3.56
N ARG A 78 -4.48 -0.59 -4.29
CA ARG A 78 -5.12 -1.58 -5.15
C ARG A 78 -6.00 -2.53 -4.36
N TRP A 79 -5.51 -3.06 -3.24
CA TRP A 79 -6.27 -3.96 -2.38
C TRP A 79 -7.58 -3.29 -1.89
N MET A 80 -7.50 -2.04 -1.40
CA MET A 80 -8.67 -1.27 -0.97
C MET A 80 -9.69 -1.09 -2.09
N VAL A 81 -9.24 -0.75 -3.31
CA VAL A 81 -10.14 -0.59 -4.46
C VAL A 81 -10.81 -1.92 -4.82
N MET A 82 -10.06 -3.02 -4.89
CA MET A 82 -10.63 -4.33 -5.22
C MET A 82 -11.65 -4.79 -4.18
N ASP A 83 -11.33 -4.69 -2.88
CA ASP A 83 -12.26 -5.03 -1.80
C ASP A 83 -13.53 -4.16 -1.87
N SER A 84 -13.41 -2.87 -2.19
CA SER A 84 -14.59 -2.00 -2.34
C SER A 84 -15.48 -2.41 -3.52
N ILE A 85 -14.89 -2.85 -4.64
CA ILE A 85 -15.61 -3.33 -5.82
C ILE A 85 -16.34 -4.64 -5.50
N GLU A 86 -15.67 -5.57 -4.82
CA GLU A 86 -16.26 -6.86 -4.40
C GLU A 86 -17.45 -6.65 -3.44
N ARG A 87 -17.39 -5.62 -2.59
CA ARG A 87 -18.51 -5.21 -1.72
C ARG A 87 -19.60 -4.41 -2.44
N GLY A 88 -19.52 -4.22 -3.76
CA GLY A 88 -20.55 -3.57 -4.55
C GLY A 88 -20.53 -2.03 -4.52
N ALA A 89 -19.39 -1.42 -4.22
CA ALA A 89 -19.26 0.04 -4.19
C ALA A 89 -19.64 0.68 -5.53
N SER A 90 -20.52 1.69 -5.46
CA SER A 90 -20.94 2.47 -6.63
C SER A 90 -19.82 3.40 -7.13
N ILE A 91 -20.00 3.94 -8.34
CA ILE A 91 -19.05 4.90 -8.93
C ILE A 91 -18.93 6.18 -8.08
N LYS A 92 -20.05 6.63 -7.48
CA LYS A 92 -20.09 7.82 -6.62
C LYS A 92 -19.31 7.58 -5.33
N PHE A 93 -19.41 6.38 -4.77
CA PHE A 93 -18.66 5.99 -3.58
C PHE A 93 -17.15 5.98 -3.84
N HIS A 94 -16.72 5.49 -5.00
CA HIS A 94 -15.31 5.52 -5.37
C HIS A 94 -14.74 6.94 -5.47
N ILE A 95 -15.51 7.88 -6.00
CA ILE A 95 -15.06 9.26 -6.18
C ILE A 95 -15.06 10.01 -4.83
N LEU A 96 -16.13 9.89 -4.05
CA LEU A 96 -16.33 10.69 -2.83
C LEU A 96 -15.61 10.12 -1.60
N VAL A 97 -15.53 8.80 -1.48
CA VAL A 97 -15.03 8.13 -0.26
C VAL A 97 -13.70 7.43 -0.53
N MET A 98 -13.59 6.65 -1.61
CA MET A 98 -12.34 5.92 -1.88
C MET A 98 -11.20 6.86 -2.27
N LEU A 99 -11.45 7.89 -3.08
CA LEU A 99 -10.41 8.81 -3.52
C LEU A 99 -9.67 9.47 -2.33
N PRO A 100 -10.34 10.12 -1.36
CA PRO A 100 -9.64 10.69 -0.21
C PRO A 100 -8.98 9.62 0.67
N LEU A 101 -9.60 8.45 0.86
CA LEU A 101 -8.99 7.35 1.62
C LEU A 101 -7.72 6.80 0.97
N LEU A 102 -7.69 6.72 -0.36
CA LEU A 102 -6.50 6.32 -1.12
C LEU A 102 -5.39 7.36 -1.02
N THR A 103 -5.73 8.66 -1.09
CA THR A 103 -4.75 9.73 -0.83
C THR A 103 -4.23 9.68 0.59
N MET A 104 -5.11 9.37 1.55
CA MET A 104 -4.73 9.20 2.95
C MET A 104 -3.85 7.97 3.15
N ALA A 105 -4.10 6.87 2.43
CA ALA A 105 -3.26 5.68 2.45
C ALA A 105 -1.90 5.92 1.78
N LEU A 106 -1.83 6.78 0.76
CA LEU A 106 -0.57 7.14 0.11
C LEU A 106 0.32 8.02 0.99
N LEU A 107 -0.27 8.96 1.74
CA LEU A 107 0.49 9.92 2.56
C LEU A 107 0.70 9.46 3.99
N MET A 108 -0.26 8.71 4.52
CA MET A 108 -0.32 8.27 5.91
C MET A 108 -0.58 6.76 5.99
N GLY A 109 -0.06 5.98 5.03
CA GLY A 109 -0.01 4.50 5.01
C GLY A 109 -1.10 3.79 5.82
N PRO A 110 -0.78 3.41 7.07
CA PRO A 110 -1.69 2.65 7.94
C PRO A 110 -2.95 3.40 8.37
N MET A 111 -2.90 4.74 8.47
CA MET A 111 -4.08 5.54 8.84
C MET A 111 -5.15 5.51 7.76
N GLY A 112 -4.76 5.59 6.48
CA GLY A 112 -5.71 5.51 5.37
C GLY A 112 -6.38 4.14 5.27
N TRP A 113 -5.59 3.07 5.47
CA TRP A 113 -6.10 1.71 5.55
C TRP A 113 -7.04 1.50 6.75
N LEU A 114 -6.70 2.02 7.92
CA LEU A 114 -7.55 1.96 9.11
C LEU A 114 -8.87 2.71 8.89
N ALA A 115 -8.81 3.92 8.31
CA ALA A 115 -9.99 4.70 7.97
C ALA A 115 -10.90 3.96 6.98
N TYR A 116 -10.33 3.23 6.02
CA TYR A 116 -11.09 2.34 5.14
C TYR A 116 -11.81 1.21 5.91
N MET A 117 -11.11 0.53 6.82
CA MET A 117 -11.68 -0.56 7.60
C MET A 117 -12.79 -0.11 8.55
N VAL A 118 -12.66 1.08 9.15
CA VAL A 118 -13.63 1.58 10.13
C VAL A 118 -14.84 2.23 9.46
N VAL A 119 -14.64 2.95 8.36
CA VAL A 119 -15.71 3.75 7.72
C VAL A 119 -16.25 3.05 6.48
N ALA A 120 -15.39 2.78 5.50
CA ALA A 120 -15.83 2.36 4.18
C ALA A 120 -16.31 0.89 4.15
N ALA A 121 -15.58 -0.02 4.78
CA ALA A 121 -15.92 -1.45 4.75
C ALA A 121 -17.29 -1.78 5.39
N PRO A 122 -17.68 -1.19 6.54
CA PRO A 122 -19.01 -1.40 7.12
C PRO A 122 -20.13 -0.75 6.30
N LEU A 123 -19.93 0.48 5.80
CA LEU A 123 -20.93 1.18 4.97
C LEU A 123 -21.31 0.36 3.72
N LEU A 124 -20.32 -0.27 3.09
CA LEU A 124 -20.55 -1.12 1.93
C LEU A 124 -21.22 -2.46 2.30
N SER A 125 -20.91 -3.01 3.48
CA SER A 125 -21.59 -4.21 3.99
C SER A 125 -23.08 -3.97 4.26
N MET A 126 -23.43 -2.81 4.85
CA MET A 126 -24.82 -2.45 5.16
C MET A 126 -25.64 -2.22 3.88
N SER A 127 -25.04 -1.56 2.88
CA SER A 127 -25.69 -1.32 1.58
C SER A 127 -26.07 -2.62 0.85
N GLY A 128 -25.30 -3.70 1.02
CA GLY A 128 -25.62 -5.00 0.44
C GLY A 128 -26.81 -5.70 1.11
N THR A 129 -26.98 -5.52 2.42
CA THR A 129 -28.07 -6.12 3.20
C THR A 129 -29.42 -5.45 2.89
N ASP A 130 -29.44 -4.12 2.79
CA ASP A 130 -30.66 -3.35 2.48
C ASP A 130 -31.17 -3.61 1.05
N ALA A 131 -30.26 -3.81 0.09
CA ALA A 131 -30.62 -4.17 -1.27
C ALA A 131 -31.27 -5.56 -1.35
N LYS A 132 -30.82 -6.52 -0.54
CA LYS A 132 -31.38 -7.88 -0.49
C LYS A 132 -32.78 -7.92 0.15
N LYS A 133 -33.05 -7.02 1.11
CA LYS A 133 -34.34 -6.95 1.84
C LYS A 133 -35.47 -6.31 1.01
N LYS A 134 -35.16 -5.47 0.02
CA LYS A 134 -36.17 -4.82 -0.85
C LYS A 134 -36.70 -5.71 -1.99
N VAL A 135 -36.10 -6.88 -2.22
CA VAL A 135 -36.45 -7.80 -3.32
C VAL A 135 -37.20 -9.04 -2.80
N GLY A 136 -37.36 -9.17 -1.47
CA GLY A 136 -38.08 -10.27 -0.83
C GLY A 136 -39.51 -9.91 -0.46
#